data_AF-A0A2D9J043-F1
#
_entry.id   AF-A0A2D9J043-F1
#
_cell.length_a   1.000
_cell.length_b   1.000
_cell.length_c   1.000
_cell.angle_alpha   90.00
_cell.angle_beta   90.00
_cell.angle_gamma   90.00
#
_symmetry.space_group_name_H-M   'P 1'
#
loop_
_entity.id
_entity.type
_entity.pdbx_description
1 polymer ?
#
loop_
_entity_poly.entity_id
_entity_poly.type
_entity_poly.pdbx_seq_one_letter_code
_entity_poly.pdbx_strand_id
1 'polypeptide(L)'
;GEQYVSVLSGWGNVSMMIYGAALEKPVTPEPGRIVTFKLGGNAELPSPLDYLVVESPKAPLAGDAETWQVGMQRFAENCQFCHGAYAISSGVIPDLRWSAISASEDSWAAVVRDGALTANGMVGFSDIIDDDEIEAIRLYVLRQAWLAVENGTADAPELAAAGDQ
;
A
#
# COMPACT_ATOMS: atom_id res chain seq x y z
N GLY A 1 -0.79 -47.47 -7.50
CA GLY A 1 -1.41 -46.16 -7.32
C GLY A 1 -0.42 -45.08 -7.68
N GLU A 2 -0.87 -43.91 -8.11
CA GLU A 2 0.00 -42.74 -8.32
C GLU A 2 -0.04 -41.83 -7.09
N GLN A 3 1.12 -41.27 -6.71
CA GLN A 3 1.24 -40.33 -5.60
C GLN A 3 1.32 -38.88 -6.12
N TYR A 4 0.66 -37.97 -5.40
CA TYR A 4 0.63 -36.54 -5.67
C TYR A 4 0.98 -35.76 -4.40
N VAL A 5 1.60 -34.59 -4.57
CA VAL A 5 1.83 -33.61 -3.50
C VAL A 5 1.23 -32.29 -3.92
N SER A 6 0.37 -31.70 -3.10
CA SER A 6 -0.24 -30.39 -3.38
C SER A 6 0.27 -29.35 -2.40
N VAL A 7 0.60 -28.17 -2.92
CA VAL A 7 1.05 -27.00 -2.15
C VAL A 7 0.09 -25.85 -2.41
N LEU A 8 -0.36 -25.20 -1.35
CA LEU A 8 -1.07 -23.94 -1.42
C LEU A 8 -0.03 -22.83 -1.52
N SER A 9 0.02 -22.15 -2.66
CA SER A 9 0.97 -21.07 -2.94
C SER A 9 0.22 -19.75 -2.98
N GLY A 10 0.60 -18.82 -2.10
CA GLY A 10 0.05 -17.47 -2.05
C GLY A 10 0.93 -16.59 -1.19
N TRP A 11 1.24 -15.40 -1.68
CA TRP A 11 2.00 -14.42 -0.91
C TRP A 11 1.08 -13.70 0.07
N GLY A 12 1.36 -13.83 1.37
CA GLY A 12 0.59 -13.15 2.41
C GLY A 12 0.71 -13.83 3.77
N ASN A 13 0.79 -13.00 4.81
CA ASN A 13 0.60 -13.31 6.23
C ASN A 13 0.79 -11.99 7.01
N VAL A 14 0.54 -12.01 8.33
CA VAL A 14 0.67 -10.83 9.19
C VAL A 14 2.06 -10.18 9.10
N SER A 15 3.13 -10.98 9.03
CA SER A 15 4.49 -10.45 8.92
C SER A 15 4.69 -9.72 7.61
N MET A 16 4.16 -10.24 6.49
CA MET A 16 4.23 -9.56 5.20
C MET A 16 3.33 -8.32 5.14
N MET A 17 2.22 -8.28 5.88
CA MET A 17 1.38 -7.08 5.94
C MET A 17 2.05 -5.92 6.68
N ILE A 18 2.87 -6.20 7.70
CA ILE A 18 3.52 -5.18 8.53
C ILE A 18 4.92 -4.82 8.02
N TYR A 19 5.74 -5.82 7.67
CA TYR A 19 7.18 -5.64 7.49
C TYR A 19 7.60 -5.41 6.03
N GLY A 20 6.79 -4.71 5.22
CA GLY A 20 7.14 -4.37 3.84
C GLY A 20 8.48 -3.63 3.72
N ALA A 21 8.77 -2.74 4.68
CA ALA A 21 10.04 -2.01 4.77
C ALA A 21 11.30 -2.89 4.95
N ALA A 22 11.16 -4.16 5.35
CA ALA A 22 12.27 -5.10 5.50
C ALA A 22 12.52 -5.95 4.25
N LEU A 23 11.69 -5.82 3.21
CA LEU A 23 11.82 -6.53 1.95
C LEU A 23 12.63 -5.72 0.95
N GLU A 24 13.36 -6.40 0.07
CA GLU A 24 14.11 -5.74 -1.00
C GLU A 24 13.18 -5.06 -2.02
N LYS A 25 12.03 -5.69 -2.32
CA LYS A 25 11.03 -5.21 -3.27
C LYS A 25 9.63 -5.66 -2.87
N PRO A 26 8.58 -4.87 -3.16
CA PRO A 26 7.20 -5.34 -3.07
C PRO A 26 6.91 -6.38 -4.16
N VAL A 27 5.83 -7.14 -3.97
CA VAL A 27 5.33 -8.08 -4.99
C VAL A 27 4.07 -7.55 -5.66
N THR A 28 3.79 -8.03 -6.86
CA THR A 28 2.48 -7.82 -7.49
C THR A 28 1.43 -8.69 -6.81
N PRO A 29 0.24 -8.15 -6.46
CA PRO A 29 -0.83 -8.95 -5.89
C PRO A 29 -1.33 -9.97 -6.92
N GLU A 30 -1.20 -11.25 -6.60
CA GLU A 30 -1.62 -12.37 -7.44
C GLU A 30 -2.62 -13.29 -6.72
N PRO A 31 -3.59 -13.90 -7.43
CA PRO A 31 -4.44 -14.93 -6.86
C PRO A 31 -3.63 -16.11 -6.33
N GLY A 32 -4.01 -16.61 -5.16
CA GLY A 32 -3.46 -17.86 -4.61
C GLY A 32 -3.71 -19.05 -5.52
N ARG A 33 -2.76 -19.98 -5.57
CA ARG A 33 -2.74 -21.14 -6.47
C ARG A 33 -2.62 -22.44 -5.68
N ILE A 34 -3.24 -23.51 -6.17
CA ILE A 34 -2.95 -24.87 -5.73
C ILE A 34 -1.99 -25.48 -6.76
N VAL A 35 -0.77 -25.77 -6.36
CA VAL A 35 0.24 -26.38 -7.22
C VAL A 35 0.36 -27.86 -6.87
N THR A 36 0.09 -28.74 -7.83
CA THR A 36 0.13 -30.20 -7.62
C THR A 36 1.27 -30.82 -8.41
N PHE A 37 2.12 -31.59 -7.71
CA PHE A 37 3.30 -32.26 -8.23
C PHE A 37 3.07 -33.78 -8.30
N LYS A 38 3.65 -34.42 -9.31
CA LYS A 38 3.83 -35.88 -9.40
C LYS A 38 5.13 -36.24 -10.12
N LEU A 39 5.62 -37.46 -9.94
CA LEU A 39 6.77 -37.97 -10.69
C LEU A 39 6.47 -37.97 -12.20
N GLY A 40 7.38 -37.40 -12.99
CA GLY A 40 7.23 -37.27 -14.45
C GLY A 40 6.26 -36.16 -14.91
N GLY A 41 5.74 -35.33 -14.01
CA GLY A 41 4.94 -34.16 -14.40
C GLY A 41 5.77 -33.11 -15.15
N ASN A 42 5.18 -32.52 -16.18
CA ASN A 42 5.83 -31.54 -17.07
C ASN A 42 4.95 -30.32 -17.36
N ALA A 43 3.96 -30.05 -16.50
CA ALA A 43 3.14 -28.85 -16.60
C ALA A 43 3.99 -27.61 -16.30
N GLU A 44 3.77 -26.53 -17.06
CA GLU A 44 4.43 -25.25 -16.85
C GLU A 44 3.64 -24.39 -15.85
N LEU A 45 4.37 -23.67 -14.98
CA LEU A 45 3.76 -22.70 -14.08
C LEU A 45 3.61 -21.35 -14.81
N PRO A 46 2.50 -20.64 -14.61
CA PRO A 46 2.37 -19.28 -15.12
C PRO A 46 3.43 -18.37 -14.52
N SER A 47 4.06 -17.55 -15.35
CA SER A 47 5.00 -16.51 -14.91
C SER A 47 4.36 -15.57 -13.88
N PRO A 48 5.14 -15.02 -12.94
CA PRO A 48 4.67 -13.95 -12.07
C PRO A 48 4.23 -12.72 -12.87
N LEU A 49 3.28 -11.95 -12.33
CA LEU A 49 2.86 -10.69 -12.93
C LEU A 49 3.92 -9.59 -12.72
N ASP A 50 4.13 -8.77 -13.75
CA ASP A 50 5.02 -7.61 -13.67
C ASP A 50 4.52 -6.59 -12.63
N TYR A 51 5.45 -5.98 -11.91
CA TYR A 51 5.16 -4.88 -10.99
C TYR A 51 5.12 -3.57 -11.77
N LEU A 52 3.92 -3.02 -11.95
CA LEU A 52 3.66 -1.85 -12.81
C LEU A 52 3.28 -0.58 -12.02
N VAL A 53 3.49 -0.56 -10.71
CA VAL A 53 3.20 0.61 -9.89
C VAL A 53 4.24 1.69 -10.16
N VAL A 54 3.76 2.89 -10.53
CA VAL A 54 4.61 4.07 -10.66
C VAL A 54 4.84 4.67 -9.27
N GLU A 55 6.05 4.47 -8.75
CA GLU A 55 6.49 4.94 -7.43
C GLU A 55 6.82 6.43 -7.48
N SER A 56 5.77 7.23 -7.36
CA SER A 56 5.86 8.69 -7.35
C SER A 56 4.70 9.28 -6.56
N PRO A 57 4.93 10.30 -5.70
CA PRO A 57 3.88 11.03 -4.99
C PRO A 57 2.75 11.48 -5.92
N LYS A 58 1.50 11.44 -5.44
CA LYS A 58 0.32 11.83 -6.24
C LYS A 58 -0.17 13.26 -5.99
N ALA A 59 0.47 13.98 -5.06
CA ALA A 59 0.22 15.39 -4.78
C ALA A 59 1.51 16.08 -4.29
N PRO A 60 1.57 17.44 -4.37
CA PRO A 60 2.61 18.22 -3.72
C PRO A 60 2.73 17.91 -2.22
N LEU A 61 3.92 18.12 -1.66
CA LEU A 61 4.12 18.00 -0.22
C LEU A 61 3.26 19.06 0.49
N ALA A 62 2.53 18.64 1.52
CA ALA A 62 1.65 19.49 2.31
C ALA A 62 1.69 19.09 3.79
N GLY A 63 1.22 19.98 4.66
CA GLY A 63 1.31 19.85 6.11
C GLY A 63 2.66 20.29 6.69
N ASP A 64 2.78 20.19 7.99
CA ASP A 64 3.97 20.52 8.77
C ASP A 64 4.40 19.37 9.68
N ALA A 65 5.49 19.58 10.44
CA ALA A 65 6.06 18.53 11.28
C ALA A 65 5.12 18.03 12.38
N GLU A 66 4.27 18.91 12.94
CA GLU A 66 3.29 18.55 13.97
C GLU A 66 2.18 17.69 13.36
N THR A 67 1.64 18.11 12.21
CA THR A 67 0.62 17.38 11.47
C THR A 67 1.13 16.00 11.03
N TRP A 68 2.36 15.92 10.50
CA TRP A 68 2.96 14.65 10.12
C TRP A 68 3.19 13.72 11.31
N GLN A 69 3.49 14.27 12.49
CA GLN A 69 3.67 13.47 13.70
C GLN A 69 2.35 12.87 14.19
N VAL A 70 1.27 13.64 14.17
CA VAL A 70 -0.09 13.16 14.46
C VAL A 70 -0.48 12.06 13.46
N GLY A 71 -0.29 12.33 12.17
CA GLY A 71 -0.57 11.37 11.11
C GLY A 71 0.25 10.08 11.23
N MET A 72 1.54 10.18 11.57
CA MET A 72 2.39 9.03 11.82
C MET A 72 1.85 8.19 12.98
N GLN A 73 1.46 8.83 14.08
CA GLN A 73 0.92 8.13 15.25
C GLN A 73 -0.37 7.39 14.89
N ARG A 74 -1.33 8.08 14.27
CA ARG A 74 -2.62 7.49 13.89
C ARG A 74 -2.46 6.40 12.82
N PHE A 75 -1.54 6.58 11.88
CA PHE A 75 -1.19 5.55 10.89
C PHE A 75 -0.61 4.30 11.57
N ALA A 76 0.31 4.48 12.54
CA ALA A 76 0.89 3.36 13.28
C ALA A 76 -0.15 2.64 14.16
N GLU A 77 -1.13 3.36 14.72
CA GLU A 77 -2.16 2.75 15.54
C GLU A 77 -3.17 1.95 14.69
N ASN A 78 -3.49 2.41 13.47
CA ASN A 78 -4.68 1.94 12.75
C ASN A 78 -4.39 1.33 11.37
N CYS A 79 -3.35 1.78 10.67
CA CYS A 79 -3.14 1.48 9.25
C CYS A 79 -1.99 0.51 9.00
N GLN A 80 -0.91 0.60 9.79
CA GLN A 80 0.35 -0.12 9.53
C GLN A 80 0.19 -1.65 9.50
N PHE A 81 -0.81 -2.18 10.21
CA PHE A 81 -1.04 -3.62 10.30
C PHE A 81 -1.55 -4.22 8.98
N CYS A 82 -2.03 -3.38 8.06
CA CYS A 82 -2.45 -3.76 6.72
C CYS A 82 -1.58 -3.15 5.62
N HIS A 83 -1.19 -1.88 5.77
CA HIS A 83 -0.48 -1.10 4.74
C HIS A 83 1.03 -1.00 4.96
N GLY A 84 1.57 -1.73 5.93
CA GLY A 84 2.99 -1.78 6.24
C GLY A 84 3.46 -0.63 7.14
N ALA A 85 4.50 -0.91 7.94
CA ALA A 85 5.17 0.10 8.73
C ALA A 85 5.71 1.22 7.84
N TYR A 86 5.65 2.46 8.32
CA TYR A 86 6.05 3.66 7.56
C TYR A 86 5.31 3.84 6.22
N ALA A 87 4.12 3.25 6.09
CA ALA A 87 3.35 3.18 4.84
C ALA A 87 4.06 2.44 3.69
N ILE A 88 5.05 1.59 4.00
CA ILE A 88 5.77 0.77 3.03
C ILE A 88 5.15 -0.62 2.98
N SER A 89 4.32 -0.87 1.98
CA SER A 89 3.65 -2.16 1.81
C SER A 89 4.59 -3.19 1.18
N SER A 90 4.36 -4.48 1.50
CA SER A 90 4.99 -5.61 0.79
C SER A 90 4.32 -5.95 -0.54
N GLY A 91 3.20 -5.30 -0.87
CA GLY A 91 2.37 -5.62 -2.04
C GLY A 91 1.23 -6.62 -1.77
N VAL A 92 1.11 -7.15 -0.55
CA VAL A 92 -0.08 -7.96 -0.14
C VAL A 92 -1.36 -7.13 -0.20
N ILE A 93 -1.29 -5.87 0.22
CA ILE A 93 -2.35 -4.85 0.17
C ILE A 93 -1.74 -3.58 -0.47
N PRO A 94 -2.50 -2.66 -1.09
CA PRO A 94 -1.94 -1.48 -1.75
C PRO A 94 -0.97 -0.67 -0.88
N ASP A 95 0.15 -0.26 -1.48
CA ASP A 95 1.06 0.75 -0.92
C ASP A 95 0.40 2.14 -1.04
N LEU A 96 0.11 2.77 0.09
CA LEU A 96 -0.66 4.01 0.10
C LEU A 96 0.14 5.20 -0.43
N ARG A 97 1.48 5.14 -0.40
CA ARG A 97 2.36 6.22 -0.90
C ARG A 97 2.14 6.47 -2.39
N TRP A 98 1.75 5.44 -3.11
CA TRP A 98 1.57 5.46 -4.57
C TRP A 98 0.10 5.54 -5.00
N SER A 99 -0.83 5.58 -4.04
CA SER A 99 -2.26 5.59 -4.33
C SER A 99 -2.75 6.93 -4.86
N ALA A 100 -3.51 6.92 -5.96
CA ALA A 100 -4.18 8.11 -6.48
C ALA A 100 -5.17 8.74 -5.47
N ILE A 101 -5.70 7.94 -4.54
CA ILE A 101 -6.61 8.43 -3.48
C ILE A 101 -5.93 9.48 -2.60
N SER A 102 -4.61 9.35 -2.35
CA SER A 102 -3.85 10.32 -1.55
C SER A 102 -3.77 11.72 -2.18
N ALA A 103 -4.06 11.85 -3.47
CA ALA A 103 -4.01 13.12 -4.18
C ALA A 103 -5.13 14.09 -3.79
N SER A 104 -6.21 13.60 -3.17
CA SER A 104 -7.41 14.37 -2.88
C SER A 104 -7.87 14.09 -1.45
N GLU A 105 -8.07 15.15 -0.68
CA GLU A 105 -8.65 15.10 0.67
C GLU A 105 -10.03 14.42 0.66
N ASP A 106 -10.93 14.85 -0.22
CA ASP A 106 -12.28 14.25 -0.34
C ASP A 106 -12.23 12.75 -0.69
N SER A 107 -11.35 12.36 -1.62
CA SER A 107 -11.21 10.96 -2.02
C SER A 107 -10.67 10.12 -0.87
N TRP A 108 -9.72 10.67 -0.12
CA TRP A 108 -9.16 10.03 1.07
C TRP A 108 -10.19 9.86 2.16
N ALA A 109 -10.93 10.93 2.49
CA ALA A 109 -11.98 10.90 3.50
C ALA A 109 -13.10 9.92 3.13
N ALA A 110 -13.53 9.89 1.87
CA ALA A 110 -14.54 8.91 1.41
C ALA A 110 -14.12 7.45 1.67
N VAL A 111 -12.82 7.14 1.57
CA VAL A 111 -12.31 5.79 1.81
C VAL A 111 -12.06 5.54 3.30
N VAL A 112 -11.31 6.43 3.95
CA VAL A 112 -10.81 6.24 5.32
C VAL A 112 -11.86 6.58 6.38
N ARG A 113 -12.63 7.64 6.20
CA ARG A 113 -13.71 8.02 7.11
C ARG A 113 -14.98 7.24 6.82
N ASP A 114 -15.43 7.32 5.57
CA ASP A 114 -16.77 6.91 5.17
C ASP A 114 -16.84 5.44 4.73
N GLY A 115 -15.69 4.77 4.61
CA GLY A 115 -15.61 3.33 4.37
C GLY A 115 -16.06 2.91 2.96
N ALA A 116 -15.87 3.76 1.94
CA ALA A 116 -16.29 3.48 0.56
C ALA A 116 -15.74 2.15 -0.02
N LEU A 117 -14.67 1.60 0.57
CA LEU A 117 -14.04 0.34 0.18
C LEU A 117 -14.29 -0.81 1.18
N THR A 118 -15.30 -0.70 2.05
CA THR A 118 -15.61 -1.73 3.06
C THR A 118 -15.92 -3.09 2.44
N ALA A 119 -16.58 -3.11 1.29
CA ALA A 119 -16.85 -4.36 0.55
C ALA A 119 -15.56 -5.09 0.11
N ASN A 120 -14.44 -4.36 0.01
CA ASN A 120 -13.12 -4.89 -0.33
C ASN A 120 -12.24 -5.12 0.92
N GLY A 121 -12.78 -4.94 2.13
CA GLY A 121 -12.09 -5.15 3.40
C GLY A 121 -11.39 -3.90 3.98
N MET A 122 -11.46 -2.74 3.33
CA MET A 122 -10.95 -1.48 3.88
C MET A 122 -12.05 -0.78 4.68
N VAL A 123 -11.95 -0.85 6.00
CA VAL A 123 -12.96 -0.30 6.93
C VAL A 123 -12.95 1.23 6.96
N GLY A 124 -14.09 1.82 7.30
CA GLY A 124 -14.17 3.24 7.69
C GLY A 124 -13.81 3.42 9.17
N PHE A 125 -13.27 4.59 9.51
CA PHE A 125 -12.72 4.90 10.83
C PHE A 125 -13.44 6.04 11.56
N SER A 126 -14.58 6.53 11.03
CA SER A 126 -15.35 7.66 11.59
C SER A 126 -15.78 7.49 13.05
N ASP A 127 -15.85 6.25 13.56
CA ASP A 127 -16.20 5.99 14.96
C ASP A 127 -15.05 6.24 15.95
N ILE A 128 -13.79 6.32 15.48
CA ILE A 128 -12.59 6.32 16.35
C ILE A 128 -11.49 7.31 15.94
N ILE A 129 -11.55 7.91 14.75
CA ILE A 129 -10.59 8.91 14.27
C ILE A 129 -11.39 10.11 13.75
N ASP A 130 -11.04 11.32 14.19
CA ASP A 130 -11.71 12.54 13.75
C ASP A 130 -11.22 13.04 12.37
N ASP A 131 -11.89 14.05 11.80
CA ASP A 131 -11.60 14.55 10.46
C ASP A 131 -10.16 15.11 10.33
N ASP A 132 -9.69 15.84 11.34
CA ASP A 132 -8.35 16.45 11.34
C ASP A 132 -7.27 15.35 11.39
N GLU A 133 -7.49 14.31 12.19
CA GLU A 133 -6.61 13.14 12.28
C GLU A 133 -6.62 12.30 11.00
N ILE A 134 -7.78 12.15 10.34
CA ILE A 134 -7.88 11.44 9.05
C ILE A 134 -7.06 12.16 7.97
N GLU A 135 -7.14 13.49 7.93
CA GLU A 135 -6.33 14.30 7.03
C GLU A 135 -4.84 14.23 7.40
N ALA A 136 -4.50 14.26 8.69
CA ALA A 136 -3.13 14.09 9.15
C ALA A 136 -2.52 12.75 8.67
N ILE A 137 -3.28 11.65 8.67
CA ILE A 137 -2.84 10.36 8.11
C ILE A 137 -2.52 10.51 6.61
N ARG A 138 -3.38 11.19 5.83
CA ARG A 138 -3.14 11.42 4.39
C ARG A 138 -1.84 12.18 4.16
N LEU A 139 -1.64 13.26 4.92
CA LEU A 139 -0.45 14.10 4.83
C LEU A 139 0.81 13.35 5.27
N TYR A 140 0.71 12.48 6.27
CA TYR A 140 1.80 11.57 6.64
C TYR A 140 2.15 10.59 5.51
N VAL A 141 1.16 9.97 4.87
CA VAL A 141 1.40 9.07 3.72
C VAL A 141 2.07 9.82 2.56
N LEU A 142 1.61 11.03 2.26
CA LEU A 142 2.27 11.90 1.27
C LEU A 142 3.70 12.26 1.69
N ARG A 143 3.94 12.57 2.97
CA ARG A 143 5.29 12.82 3.48
C ARG A 143 6.20 11.61 3.28
N GLN A 144 5.72 10.39 3.51
CA GLN A 144 6.48 9.15 3.25
C GLN A 144 6.76 8.94 1.76
N ALA A 145 5.81 9.29 0.87
CA ALA A 145 6.04 9.27 -0.57
C ALA A 145 7.14 10.24 -0.98
N TRP A 146 7.11 11.49 -0.48
CA TRP A 146 8.15 12.49 -0.73
C TRP A 146 9.50 12.12 -0.11
N LEU A 147 9.51 11.48 1.06
CA LEU A 147 10.74 10.98 1.68
C LEU A 147 11.42 9.91 0.80
N ALA A 148 10.66 9.08 0.09
CA ALA A 148 11.23 8.14 -0.87
C ALA A 148 11.91 8.85 -2.05
N VAL A 149 11.34 9.97 -2.52
CA VAL A 149 11.97 10.83 -3.54
C VAL A 149 13.27 11.43 -3.00
N GLU A 150 13.25 11.99 -1.77
CA GLU A 150 14.44 12.52 -1.09
C GLU A 150 15.55 11.48 -0.93
N ASN A 151 15.18 10.22 -0.71
CA ASN A 151 16.10 9.10 -0.56
C ASN A 151 16.53 8.48 -1.90
N GLY A 152 16.01 8.95 -3.03
CA GLY A 152 16.32 8.43 -4.37
C GLY A 152 15.76 7.03 -4.64
N THR A 153 14.70 6.63 -3.92
CA THR A 153 14.02 5.34 -4.11
C THR A 153 12.66 5.47 -4.81
N ALA A 154 12.26 6.69 -5.17
CA ALA A 154 11.06 6.98 -5.94
C ALA A 154 11.30 8.19 -6.86
N ASP A 155 10.49 8.32 -7.90
CA ASP A 155 10.60 9.42 -8.85
C ASP A 155 9.80 10.64 -8.37
N ALA A 156 10.39 11.83 -8.52
CA ALA A 156 9.64 13.06 -8.36
C ALA A 156 8.48 13.08 -9.37
N PRO A 157 7.28 13.51 -8.97
CA PRO A 157 6.17 13.57 -9.91
C PRO A 157 6.51 14.53 -11.03
N GLU A 158 6.17 14.17 -12.27
CA GLU A 158 5.99 15.15 -13.34
C GLU A 158 4.75 15.99 -12.97
N LEU A 159 4.90 16.88 -12.00
CA LEU A 159 3.94 17.95 -11.79
C LEU A 159 4.06 18.82 -13.04
N ALA A 160 3.18 18.55 -14.01
CA ALA A 160 2.97 19.46 -15.12
C ALA A 160 2.92 20.87 -14.52
N ALA A 161 3.75 21.76 -15.04
CA ALA A 161 3.80 23.16 -14.67
C ALA A 161 2.37 23.77 -14.75
N ALA A 162 1.63 23.68 -13.65
CA ALA A 162 0.50 24.51 -13.32
C ALA A 162 1.07 25.46 -12.28
N GLY A 163 1.76 26.53 -12.66
CA GLY A 163 1.26 27.55 -13.57
C GLY A 163 0.67 28.61 -12.65
N ASP A 164 1.43 29.69 -12.44
CA ASP A 164 0.89 30.97 -12.01
C ASP A 164 -0.39 31.26 -12.80
N GLN A 165 -1.56 31.10 -12.19
CA GLN A 165 -2.83 31.77 -12.52
C GLN A 165 -3.73 31.83 -11.28
#